data_AF-A0A8C9KYQ3-F1
#
_entry.id   AF-A0A8C9KYQ3-F1
#
_cell.length_a   1.000
_cell.length_b   1.000
_cell.length_c   1.000
_cell.angle_alpha   90.00
_cell.angle_beta   90.00
_cell.angle_gamma   90.00
#
_symmetry.space_group_name_H-M   'P 1'
#
loop_
_entity.id
_entity.type
_entity.pdbx_description
1 polymer ?
#
loop_
_entity_poly.entity_id
_entity_poly.type
_entity_poly.pdbx_seq_one_letter_code
_entity_poly.pdbx_strand_id
1 'polypeptide(L)' 'MESLCAANSTFAVDLLRKLCEKKSGQNVFFSPFSISSALSMILLGSRGSTEAQISKVGQNKVIGWHLM' A
#
# COMPACT_ATOMS: atom_id res chain seq x y z
N MET A 1 16.25 3.80 2.29
CA MET A 1 15.12 4.36 3.07
C MET A 1 14.17 5.17 2.18
N GLU A 2 14.68 6.02 1.29
CA GLU A 2 13.87 6.91 0.44
C GLU A 2 12.82 6.19 -0.41
N SER A 3 13.18 5.05 -1.04
CA SER A 3 12.23 4.26 -1.83
C SER A 3 11.05 3.74 -1.00
N LEU A 4 11.29 3.32 0.25
CA LEU A 4 10.22 2.88 1.16
C LEU A 4 9.30 4.04 1.55
N CYS A 5 9.86 5.21 1.82
CA CYS A 5 9.08 6.42 2.07
C CYS A 5 8.23 6.80 0.85
N ALA A 6 8.81 6.76 -0.36
CA ALA A 6 8.08 7.03 -1.60
C ALA A 6 6.94 6.03 -1.86
N ALA A 7 7.19 4.73 -1.62
CA ALA A 7 6.17 3.69 -1.75
C ALA A 7 5.01 3.91 -0.76
N ASN A 8 5.31 4.17 0.52
CA ASN A 8 4.29 4.44 1.54
C ASN A 8 3.50 5.72 1.26
N SER A 9 4.15 6.79 0.81
CA SER A 9 3.47 8.03 0.41
C SER A 9 2.56 7.83 -0.80
N THR A 10 3.02 7.07 -1.80
CA THR A 10 2.21 6.76 -2.99
C THR A 10 0.97 5.93 -2.61
N PHE A 11 1.17 4.89 -1.80
CA PHE A 11 0.08 4.09 -1.24
C PHE A 11 -0.91 4.96 -0.45
N ALA A 12 -0.43 5.88 0.38
CA ALA A 12 -1.27 6.80 1.15
C ALA A 12 -2.16 7.66 0.24
N VAL A 13 -1.59 8.26 -0.80
CA VAL A 13 -2.32 9.11 -1.75
C VAL A 13 -3.37 8.30 -2.53
N ASP A 14 -3.02 7.11 -3.00
CA ASP A 14 -3.94 6.25 -3.73
C ASP A 14 -5.09 5.75 -2.86
N LEU A 15 -4.80 5.36 -1.60
CA LEU A 15 -5.82 4.97 -0.64
C LEU A 15 -6.73 6.15 -0.28
N LEU A 16 -6.16 7.34 -0.04
CA LEU A 16 -6.95 8.55 0.23
C LEU A 16 -7.90 8.85 -0.94
N ARG A 17 -7.42 8.80 -2.19
CA ARG A 17 -8.26 9.01 -3.38
C ARG A 17 -9.45 8.04 -3.39
N LYS A 18 -9.19 6.75 -3.15
CA LYS A 18 -10.24 5.71 -3.08
C LYS A 18 -11.23 5.92 -1.93
N LEU A 19 -10.77 6.40 -0.79
CA LEU A 19 -11.65 6.71 0.35
C LEU A 19 -12.51 7.94 0.07
N CYS A 20 -11.94 8.99 -0.54
CA CYS A 20 -12.66 10.20 -0.93
C CYS A 20 -13.71 9.93 -2.02
N GLU A 21 -13.42 9.05 -2.99
CA GLU A 21 -14.41 8.60 -3.99
C GLU A 21 -15.66 8.00 -3.32
N LYS A 22 -15.48 7.26 -2.22
CA LYS A 22 -16.58 6.60 -1.48
C LYS A 22 -17.26 7.52 -0.46
N LYS A 23 -16.56 8.51 0.07
CA LYS A 23 -17.00 9.37 1.18
C LYS A 23 -16.97 10.85 0.79
N SER A 24 -17.50 11.16 -0.39
CA SER A 24 -17.57 12.54 -0.89
C SER A 24 -18.24 13.47 0.14
N GLY A 25 -17.59 14.60 0.44
CA GLY A 25 -18.06 15.60 1.40
C GLY A 25 -17.94 15.22 2.88
N GLN A 26 -17.33 14.09 3.23
CA GLN A 26 -17.11 13.66 4.61
C GLN A 26 -15.63 13.70 4.99
N ASN A 27 -15.35 13.87 6.29
CA ASN A 27 -13.99 13.80 6.81
C ASN A 27 -13.42 12.38 6.63
N VAL A 28 -12.19 12.30 6.11
CA VAL A 28 -11.42 11.06 5.98
C VAL A 28 -10.16 11.19 6.83
N PHE A 29 -9.99 10.27 7.79
CA PHE A 29 -8.83 10.21 8.68
C PHE A 29 -8.36 8.75 8.79
N PHE A 30 -7.08 8.51 8.55
CA PHE A 30 -6.47 7.18 8.62
C PHE A 30 -4.95 7.26 8.79
N SER A 31 -4.32 6.15 9.21
CA SER A 31 -2.87 6.00 9.28
C SER A 31 -2.35 5.14 8.12
N PRO A 32 -1.78 5.73 7.05
CA PRO A 32 -1.31 4.96 5.89
C PRO A 32 -0.17 4.00 6.24
N PHE A 33 0.77 4.44 7.07
CA PHE A 33 1.93 3.62 7.45
C PHE A 33 1.53 2.41 8.29
N SER A 34 0.56 2.55 9.21
CA SER A 34 0.06 1.44 10.00
C SER A 34 -0.62 0.39 9.12
N ILE A 35 -1.42 0.82 8.13
CA ILE A 35 -2.07 -0.10 7.18
C ILE A 35 -1.02 -0.81 6.30
N SER A 36 -0.05 -0.08 5.76
CA SER A 36 1.04 -0.66 4.97
C SER A 36 1.86 -1.69 5.76
N SER A 37 2.13 -1.41 7.04
CA SER A 37 2.81 -2.35 7.94
C SER A 37 1.97 -3.62 8.19
N ALA A 38 0.66 -3.47 8.43
CA ALA A 38 -0.24 -4.61 8.58
C ALA A 38 -0.31 -5.46 7.30
N LEU A 39 -0.41 -4.83 6.12
CA LEU A 39 -0.38 -5.52 4.84
C LEU A 39 0.94 -6.25 4.61
N SER A 40 2.07 -5.67 5.04
CA SER A 40 3.38 -6.32 4.96
C SER A 40 3.44 -7.58 5.83
N MET A 41 2.89 -7.53 7.05
CA MET A 41 2.78 -8.73 7.91
C MET A 41 1.90 -9.81 7.28
N ILE A 42 0.76 -9.42 6.69
CA ILE A 42 -0.14 -10.36 6.01
C ILE A 42 0.54 -10.97 4.78
N LEU A 43 1.32 -10.16 4.04
CA LEU A 43 2.05 -10.61 2.85
C LEU A 43 2.96 -11.81 3.18
N LEU A 44 3.71 -11.72 4.29
CA LEU A 44 4.63 -12.79 4.72
C LEU A 44 3.93 -14.14 4.95
N GLY A 45 2.68 -14.11 5.43
CA GLY A 45 1.86 -15.31 5.65
C GLY A 45 1.01 -15.74 4.45
N SER A 46 0.93 -14.92 3.40
CA SER A 46 0.07 -15.18 2.23
C SER A 46 0.79 -16.00 1.14
N ARG A 47 0.04 -16.66 0.27
CA ARG A 47 0.56 -17.39 -0.91
C ARG A 47 -0.34 -17.21 -2.12
N GLY A 48 0.18 -17.51 -3.30
CA GLY A 48 -0.60 -17.56 -4.55
C GLY A 48 -1.21 -16.21 -4.92
N SER A 49 -2.49 -16.20 -5.27
CA SER A 49 -3.19 -14.99 -5.70
C SER A 49 -3.22 -13.89 -4.63
N THR A 50 -3.31 -14.28 -3.35
CA THR A 50 -3.37 -13.32 -2.23
C THR A 50 -2.05 -12.58 -2.09
N GLU A 51 -0.93 -13.28 -2.15
CA GLU A 51 0.41 -12.70 -2.11
C GLU A 51 0.64 -11.74 -3.28
N ALA A 52 0.22 -12.15 -4.49
CA ALA A 52 0.34 -11.32 -5.69
C ALA A 52 -0.46 -10.01 -5.60
N GLN A 53 -1.67 -10.06 -5.05
CA GLN A 53 -2.52 -8.88 -4.88
C GLN A 53 -1.96 -7.91 -3.82
N ILE A 54 -1.53 -8.42 -2.67
CA ILE A 54 -0.97 -7.59 -1.60
C ILE A 54 0.35 -6.94 -2.06
N SER A 55 1.21 -7.71 -2.74
CA SER A 55 2.46 -7.19 -3.29
C SER A 55 2.23 -6.06 -4.28
N LYS A 56 1.22 -6.19 -5.17
CA LYS A 56 0.88 -5.16 -6.14
C LYS A 56 0.43 -3.84 -5.50
N VAL A 57 -0.26 -3.91 -4.35
CA VAL A 57 -0.74 -2.73 -3.62
C VAL A 57 0.39 -2.06 -2.83
N GLY A 58 1.30 -2.85 -2.25
CA GLY A 58 2.48 -2.34 -1.54
C GLY A 58 3.59 -1.81 -2.46
N GLN A 59 3.66 -2.31 -3.70
CA GLN A 59 4.68 -1.94 -4.68
C GLN A 59 4.11 -1.12 -5.83
N ASN A 60 3.92 0.18 -5.61
CA ASN A 60 3.69 1.08 -6.72
C ASN A 60 5.04 1.44 -7.38
N LYS A 61 5.41 0.67 -8.41
CA LYS A 61 6.30 0.97 -9.55
C LYS A 61 7.69 1.65 -9.37
N VAL A 62 8.17 1.95 -8.17
CA VAL A 62 9.48 2.64 -8.00
C VAL A 62 10.65 1.67 -7.79
N ILE A 63 10.40 0.41 -7.44
CA ILE A 63 11.44 -0.60 -7.28
C ILE A 63 11.02 -1.89 -7.98
N GLY A 64 11.50 -2.05 -9.21
CA GLY A 64 11.67 -3.38 -9.77
C GLY A 64 12.62 -4.13 -8.84
N TRP A 65 12.13 -5.20 -8.23
CA TRP A 65 12.96 -6.13 -7.46
C TRP A 65 13.90 -6.82 -8.44
N HIS A 66 15.04 -6.19 -8.70
CA HIS A 66 16.25 -6.93 -8.97
C HIS A 66 16.71 -7.48 -7.62
N LEU A 67 16.41 -8.75 -7.39
CA LEU A 67 17.13 -9.73 -6.57
C LEU A 67 16.27 -10.99 -6.51
N MET A 68 16.28 -11.72 -7.63
CA MET A 68 16.76 -13.10 -7.59
C MET A 68 18.29 -13.05 -7.66
#